data_AF-A0A2H5FIV9-F1
#
_entry.id   AF-A0A2H5FIV9-F1
#
_cell.length_a   1.000
_cell.length_b   1.000
_cell.length_c   1.000
_cell.angle_alpha   90.00
_cell.angle_beta   90.00
_cell.angle_gamma   90.00
#
_symmetry.space_group_name_H-M   'P 1'
#
loop_
_entity.id
_entity.type
_entity.pdbx_description
1 polymer ?
#
loop_
_entity_poly.entity_id
_entity_poly.type
_entity_poly.pdbx_seq_one_letter_code
_entity_poly.pdbx_strand_id
1 'polypeptide(L)'
;MPKSDRTTPAYNALFQEHSSPSVGLDRYNRTFPTVDTGQSCHVFATASAPSWEKRKSVNETYENIGTAKAFELMDRQDQHELAEKRKKRQNPEYIEKPFPGPSVEERRLERNSNMDEILELRNLQETVLPVENMYLCGGFREGKMTPEHMWIEDHTNNRSYDTFINRGGIAVVNGVGVIGQPFKPGCEGHAFDGDDIGRVKVAGYTYGQLIAIAAGAEKKPPFPESIANTPQVLMAIETVKIVNEALAKIPQPVFTEAEQNILRKVQQEQLKKSSDKEIKKVVEDLVGADKINYESALDKLAEAGRQQRETAVAIVGTTFNPFVKLSQDLSAIKPEQITTASSIEEATELRTNLLRGVETLENKKGTIAIEYQEKFQQKIDAARNKIESAFAAKERVPLELMIQELNNTINPEQIKQSKSFKEAKNQYNELMEKINQIEEKSNTLPEKLQGELKKEIESLNEKIRQEFKTKLEARAMVSKIETAATKYLSWSNQNATGWRLSNLSYGSYGREQAQKLLDLIKNEDTPTANILKVANDIVNTSGTNKNSFSRYLYDELKSQQLVGQDTLKEKFKNYKTELQTELNQETLKEERNTGMRF
;
A
#
# COMPACT_ATOMS: atom_id res chain seq x y z
N MET A 1 -27.82 30.97 10.55
CA MET A 1 -26.65 30.89 11.45
C MET A 1 -25.48 31.55 10.74
N PRO A 2 -24.79 32.53 11.33
CA PRO A 2 -23.52 32.99 10.81
C PRO A 2 -22.49 31.90 11.09
N LYS A 3 -22.41 30.93 10.17
CA LYS A 3 -21.27 30.02 10.13
C LYS A 3 -20.08 30.87 9.72
N SER A 4 -18.98 30.77 10.44
CA SER A 4 -17.71 31.26 9.91
C SER A 4 -17.44 30.53 8.60
N ASP A 5 -16.97 31.24 7.58
CA ASP A 5 -16.45 30.65 6.35
C ASP A 5 -15.21 29.78 6.62
N ARG A 6 -14.63 29.88 7.81
CA ARG A 6 -13.44 29.14 8.24
C ARG A 6 -13.75 27.93 9.12
N THR A 7 -15.02 27.64 9.46
CA THR A 7 -15.37 26.49 10.30
C THR A 7 -15.79 25.26 9.50
N THR A 8 -15.42 24.07 10.00
CA THR A 8 -16.00 22.82 9.51
C THR A 8 -17.22 22.41 10.34
N PRO A 9 -18.17 21.64 9.78
CA PRO A 9 -19.33 21.14 10.53
C PRO A 9 -18.91 20.34 11.78
N ALA A 10 -17.91 19.48 11.67
CA ALA A 10 -17.35 18.74 12.79
C ALA A 10 -16.79 19.66 13.88
N TYR A 11 -16.02 20.70 13.52
CA TYR A 11 -15.48 21.65 14.50
C TYR A 11 -16.60 22.40 15.22
N ASN A 12 -17.65 22.79 14.49
CA ASN A 12 -18.80 23.48 15.09
C ASN A 12 -19.55 22.60 16.07
N ALA A 13 -19.88 21.37 15.67
CA ALA A 13 -20.58 20.42 16.52
C ALA A 13 -19.77 20.04 17.78
N LEU A 14 -18.44 19.91 17.63
CA LEU A 14 -17.56 19.44 18.69
C LEU A 14 -16.95 20.53 19.54
N PHE A 15 -16.80 21.76 19.07
CA PHE A 15 -15.98 22.77 19.77
C PHE A 15 -16.64 24.14 19.89
N GLN A 16 -17.74 24.41 19.19
CA GLN A 16 -18.49 25.66 19.35
C GLN A 16 -19.75 25.48 20.20
N GLU A 17 -20.10 26.47 21.01
CA GLU A 17 -21.38 26.59 21.69
C GLU A 17 -22.42 27.05 20.68
N HIS A 18 -23.57 26.38 20.63
CA HIS A 18 -24.66 26.88 19.82
C HIS A 18 -25.12 28.22 20.39
N SER A 19 -24.90 29.30 19.66
CA SER A 19 -25.34 30.63 20.05
C SER A 19 -26.48 31.07 19.14
N SER A 20 -27.51 31.70 19.71
CA SER A 20 -28.54 32.33 18.91
C SER A 20 -27.90 33.37 17.97
N PRO A 21 -28.38 33.52 16.72
CA PRO A 21 -27.87 34.54 15.81
C PRO A 21 -27.83 35.90 16.50
N SER A 22 -26.65 36.51 16.54
CA SER A 22 -26.45 37.80 17.20
C SER A 22 -25.56 38.72 16.34
N VAL A 23 -25.50 39.99 16.75
CA VAL A 23 -24.68 41.03 16.15
C VAL A 23 -23.82 41.63 17.25
N GLY A 24 -22.55 41.86 16.95
CA GLY A 24 -21.60 42.50 17.85
C GLY A 24 -21.02 43.77 17.22
N LEU A 25 -20.19 44.47 17.98
CA LEU A 25 -19.47 45.66 17.54
C LEU A 25 -17.98 45.38 17.40
N ASP A 26 -17.39 45.80 16.28
CA ASP A 26 -15.94 45.71 16.09
C ASP A 26 -15.21 46.81 16.88
N ARG A 27 -13.87 46.81 16.86
CA ARG A 27 -13.06 47.84 17.53
C ARG A 27 -13.30 49.28 17.05
N TYR A 28 -14.07 49.46 15.98
CA TYR A 28 -14.46 50.74 15.39
C TYR A 28 -15.96 51.03 15.57
N ASN A 29 -16.65 50.30 16.46
CA ASN A 29 -18.09 50.39 16.71
C ASN A 29 -18.95 50.10 15.47
N ARG A 30 -18.48 49.27 14.54
CA ARG A 30 -19.27 48.81 13.39
C ARG A 30 -19.92 47.48 13.72
N THR A 31 -21.19 47.34 13.38
CA THR A 31 -21.95 46.11 13.56
C THR A 31 -21.48 45.01 12.62
N PHE A 32 -21.36 43.80 13.14
CA PHE A 32 -21.08 42.61 12.34
C PHE A 32 -21.83 41.39 12.90
N PRO A 33 -22.27 40.44 12.06
CA PRO A 33 -22.83 39.17 12.54
C PRO A 33 -21.77 38.39 13.34
N THR A 34 -22.09 38.01 14.57
CA THR A 34 -21.19 37.18 15.39
C THR A 34 -21.24 35.73 14.93
N VAL A 35 -20.11 35.03 15.05
CA VAL A 35 -20.04 33.58 14.86
C VAL A 35 -20.30 32.87 16.19
N ASP A 36 -20.64 31.59 16.13
CA ASP A 36 -20.78 30.76 17.33
C ASP A 36 -19.48 30.79 18.18
N THR A 37 -19.66 30.95 19.48
CA THR A 37 -18.60 30.97 20.49
C THR A 37 -17.84 29.65 20.47
N GLY A 38 -16.60 29.67 20.01
CA GLY A 38 -15.70 28.52 19.96
C GLY A 38 -15.06 28.17 21.29
N GLN A 39 -14.22 27.14 21.26
CA GLN A 39 -13.40 26.74 22.38
C GLN A 39 -12.40 27.84 22.74
N SER A 40 -12.35 28.21 24.03
CA SER A 40 -11.36 29.17 24.53
C SER A 40 -9.94 28.61 24.38
N CYS A 41 -8.97 29.51 24.28
CA CYS A 41 -7.56 29.17 24.20
C CYS A 41 -7.09 28.35 25.42
N HIS A 42 -7.61 28.67 26.61
CA HIS A 42 -7.33 27.96 27.86
C HIS A 42 -7.80 26.50 27.80
N VAL A 43 -9.04 26.27 27.35
CA VAL A 43 -9.59 24.91 27.25
C VAL A 43 -8.88 24.13 26.17
N PHE A 44 -8.57 24.73 25.01
CA PHE A 44 -7.83 24.04 23.94
C PHE A 44 -6.44 23.60 24.41
N ALA A 45 -5.68 24.51 25.00
CA ALA A 45 -4.29 24.25 25.39
C ALA A 45 -4.19 23.21 26.51
N THR A 46 -5.16 23.15 27.42
CA THR A 46 -5.14 22.24 28.58
C THR A 46 -5.80 20.89 28.32
N ALA A 47 -7.08 20.86 27.93
CA ALA A 47 -7.86 19.61 27.89
C ALA A 47 -8.42 19.27 26.50
N SER A 48 -8.76 20.29 25.71
CA SER A 48 -9.48 20.18 24.44
C SER A 48 -10.70 19.25 24.49
N ALA A 49 -11.46 19.26 25.59
CA ALA A 49 -12.53 18.28 25.82
C ALA A 49 -13.62 18.34 24.73
N PRO A 50 -14.03 17.19 24.13
CA PRO A 50 -15.07 17.18 23.10
C PRO A 50 -16.49 17.39 23.67
N SER A 51 -16.70 17.37 24.99
CA SER A 51 -18.01 17.66 25.63
C SER A 51 -18.08 19.06 26.23
N TRP A 52 -19.26 19.70 26.13
CA TRP A 52 -19.46 21.09 26.57
C TRP A 52 -19.34 21.26 28.08
N GLU A 53 -19.96 20.36 28.84
CA GLU A 53 -19.99 20.36 30.30
C GLU A 53 -18.56 20.32 30.86
N LYS A 54 -17.71 19.49 30.23
CA LYS A 54 -16.31 19.38 30.60
C LYS A 54 -15.50 20.61 30.19
N ARG A 55 -15.80 21.23 29.03
CA ARG A 55 -15.16 22.50 28.64
C ARG A 55 -15.49 23.62 29.63
N LYS A 56 -16.77 23.77 30.00
CA LYS A 56 -17.22 24.76 30.97
C LYS A 56 -16.52 24.56 32.31
N SER A 57 -16.52 23.32 32.83
CA SER A 57 -15.84 22.99 34.08
C SER A 57 -14.32 23.26 34.03
N VAL A 58 -13.64 22.92 32.93
CA VAL A 58 -12.21 23.22 32.75
C VAL A 58 -11.96 24.73 32.71
N ASN A 59 -12.80 25.48 32.01
CA ASN A 59 -12.68 26.93 31.91
C ASN A 59 -12.89 27.61 33.28
N GLU A 60 -13.92 27.22 34.03
CA GLU A 60 -14.18 27.70 35.39
C GLU A 60 -13.02 27.35 36.34
N THR A 61 -12.43 26.15 36.21
CA THR A 61 -11.29 25.76 37.03
C THR A 61 -10.07 26.63 36.71
N TYR A 62 -9.81 26.88 35.43
CA TYR A 62 -8.75 27.78 34.99
C TYR A 62 -8.94 29.22 35.49
N GLU A 63 -10.15 29.77 35.41
CA GLU A 63 -10.48 31.13 35.87
C GLU A 63 -10.23 31.36 37.37
N ASN A 64 -10.17 30.27 38.15
CA ASN A 64 -9.88 30.34 39.59
C ASN A 64 -8.37 30.32 39.93
N ILE A 65 -7.50 30.01 38.96
CA ILE A 65 -6.05 29.93 39.18
C ILE A 65 -5.47 31.34 39.41
N GLY A 66 -4.75 31.49 40.53
CA GLY A 66 -4.14 32.76 40.93
C GLY A 66 -5.13 33.79 41.50
N THR A 67 -6.43 33.50 41.52
CA THR A 67 -7.48 34.46 41.96
C THR A 67 -7.31 34.89 43.42
N ALA A 68 -6.95 33.96 44.33
CA ALA A 68 -6.71 34.30 45.73
C ALA A 68 -5.54 35.29 45.90
N LYS A 69 -4.41 35.04 45.23
CA LYS A 69 -3.24 35.93 45.27
C LYS A 69 -3.53 37.28 44.61
N ALA A 70 -4.33 37.30 43.54
CA ALA A 70 -4.79 38.54 42.91
C ALA A 70 -5.61 39.40 43.88
N PHE A 71 -6.50 38.79 44.68
CA PHE A 71 -7.24 39.50 45.73
C PHE A 71 -6.32 40.00 46.85
N GLU A 72 -5.33 39.22 47.29
CA GLU A 72 -4.34 39.68 48.27
C GLU A 72 -3.53 40.87 47.75
N LEU A 73 -3.14 40.87 46.47
CA LEU A 73 -2.42 41.98 45.86
C LEU A 73 -3.30 43.25 45.76
N MET A 74 -4.57 43.08 45.42
CA MET A 74 -5.55 44.16 45.38
C MET A 74 -5.76 44.78 46.77
N ASP A 75 -5.92 43.96 47.82
CA ASP A 75 -6.05 44.44 49.20
C ASP A 75 -4.78 45.17 49.66
N ARG A 76 -3.59 44.65 49.34
CA ARG A 76 -2.31 45.35 49.61
C ARG A 76 -2.24 46.71 48.91
N GLN A 77 -2.68 46.80 47.65
CA GLN A 77 -2.72 48.04 46.89
C GLN A 77 -3.68 49.05 47.55
N ASP A 78 -4.90 48.61 47.87
CA ASP A 78 -5.91 49.45 48.52
C ASP A 78 -5.41 49.98 49.86
N GLN A 79 -4.80 49.13 50.68
CA GLN A 79 -4.22 49.52 51.97
C GLN A 79 -3.09 50.54 51.81
N HIS A 80 -2.22 50.36 50.80
CA HIS A 80 -1.14 51.31 50.50
C HIS A 80 -1.70 52.65 50.04
N GLU A 81 -2.62 52.66 49.07
CA GLU A 81 -3.23 53.90 48.57
C GLU A 81 -3.96 54.66 49.67
N LEU A 82 -4.66 53.95 50.57
CA LEU A 82 -5.29 54.56 51.74
C LEU A 82 -4.25 55.16 52.70
N ALA A 83 -3.12 54.50 52.92
CA ALA A 83 -2.05 55.00 53.77
C ALA A 83 -1.38 56.25 53.17
N GLU A 84 -1.14 56.28 51.85
CA GLU A 84 -0.57 57.44 51.16
C GLU A 84 -1.52 58.64 51.16
N LYS A 85 -2.82 58.42 50.91
CA LYS A 85 -3.86 59.45 51.04
C LYS A 85 -3.93 60.03 52.45
N ARG A 86 -3.71 59.22 53.49
CA ARG A 86 -3.63 59.70 54.88
C ARG A 86 -2.42 60.60 55.11
N LYS A 87 -1.24 60.24 54.59
CA LYS A 87 -0.03 61.07 54.67
C LYS A 87 -0.22 62.42 53.98
N LYS A 88 -0.85 62.43 52.79
CA LYS A 88 -1.18 63.65 52.03
C LYS A 88 -2.16 64.57 52.79
N ARG A 89 -3.14 64.00 53.49
CA ARG A 89 -4.07 64.77 54.34
C ARG A 89 -3.36 65.41 55.54
N GLN A 90 -2.36 64.74 56.11
CA GLN A 90 -1.59 65.23 57.26
C GLN A 90 -0.52 66.26 56.86
N ASN A 91 0.06 66.14 55.67
CA ASN A 91 1.00 67.08 55.10
C ASN A 91 0.61 67.40 53.64
N PRO A 92 -0.02 68.56 53.37
CA PRO A 92 -0.43 68.95 52.02
C PRO A 92 0.70 69.03 51.00
N GLU A 93 1.96 69.22 51.43
CA GLU A 93 3.14 69.25 50.54
C GLU A 93 3.69 67.84 50.23
N TYR A 94 3.23 66.80 50.93
CA TYR A 94 3.64 65.41 50.67
C TYR A 94 3.24 64.98 49.25
N ILE A 95 4.08 64.20 48.56
CA ILE A 95 3.75 63.61 47.27
C ILE A 95 3.47 62.13 47.50
N GLU A 96 2.24 61.70 47.18
CA GLU A 96 1.82 60.31 47.30
C GLU A 96 2.72 59.41 46.45
N LYS A 97 3.22 58.34 47.05
CA LYS A 97 4.05 57.36 46.35
C LYS A 97 3.15 56.31 45.71
N PRO A 98 3.38 55.95 44.44
CA PRO A 98 2.63 54.86 43.82
C PRO A 98 2.84 53.55 44.58
N PHE A 99 1.87 52.65 44.50
CA PHE A 99 2.02 51.31 45.05
C PHE A 99 3.26 50.64 44.46
N PRO A 100 4.20 50.15 45.29
CA PRO A 100 5.31 49.34 44.80
C PRO A 100 4.72 48.00 44.36
N GLY A 101 4.41 47.90 43.07
CA GLY A 101 3.95 46.65 42.48
C GLY A 101 4.99 45.53 42.65
N PRO A 102 4.60 44.28 42.38
CA PRO A 102 5.48 43.13 42.54
C PRO A 102 6.79 43.31 41.76
N SER A 103 7.90 42.90 42.37
CA SER A 103 9.21 42.87 41.72
C SER A 103 9.22 41.91 40.52
N VAL A 104 10.23 42.03 39.65
CA VAL A 104 10.40 41.11 38.51
C VAL A 104 10.49 39.65 38.98
N GLU A 105 11.18 39.41 40.08
CA GLU A 105 11.35 38.07 40.64
C GLU A 105 10.05 37.52 41.23
N GLU A 106 9.30 38.34 41.99
CA GLU A 106 7.97 37.96 42.49
C GLU A 106 7.01 37.63 41.35
N ARG A 107 6.98 38.47 40.29
CA ARG A 107 6.18 38.20 39.08
C ARG A 107 6.56 36.87 38.45
N ARG A 108 7.86 36.62 38.29
CA ARG A 108 8.36 35.40 37.66
C ARG A 108 7.98 34.15 38.46
N LEU A 109 8.16 34.19 39.78
CA LEU A 109 7.82 33.07 40.67
C LEU A 109 6.31 32.78 40.65
N GLU A 110 5.49 33.83 40.73
CA GLU A 110 4.03 33.66 40.72
C GLU A 110 3.51 33.16 39.36
N ARG A 111 4.01 33.72 38.25
CA ARG A 111 3.66 33.25 36.90
C ARG A 111 4.04 31.78 36.69
N ASN A 112 5.21 31.37 37.17
CA ASN A 112 5.64 29.96 37.09
C ASN A 112 4.71 29.07 37.95
N SER A 113 4.40 29.48 39.17
CA SER A 113 3.44 28.76 40.04
C SER A 113 2.09 28.58 39.37
N ASN A 114 1.54 29.63 38.75
CA ASN A 114 0.27 29.56 38.06
C ASN A 114 0.35 28.65 36.82
N MET A 115 1.46 28.69 36.07
CA MET A 115 1.69 27.79 34.94
C MET A 115 1.81 26.31 35.37
N ASP A 116 2.39 26.04 36.54
CA ASP A 116 2.47 24.69 37.11
C ASP A 116 1.07 24.19 37.53
N GLU A 117 0.24 25.03 38.16
CA GLU A 117 -1.17 24.69 38.45
C GLU A 117 -1.97 24.40 37.16
N ILE A 118 -1.74 25.18 36.10
CA ILE A 118 -2.37 24.92 34.79
C ILE A 118 -1.85 23.60 34.19
N LEU A 119 -0.56 23.27 34.37
CA LEU A 119 0.00 21.99 33.93
C LEU A 119 -0.71 20.81 34.61
N GLU A 120 -1.05 20.92 35.90
CA GLU A 120 -1.83 19.88 36.60
C GLU A 120 -3.17 19.63 35.91
N LEU A 121 -3.90 20.69 35.54
CA LEU A 121 -5.15 20.57 34.77
C LEU A 121 -4.95 19.87 33.43
N ARG A 122 -3.88 20.22 32.71
CA ARG A 122 -3.52 19.56 31.44
C ARG A 122 -3.22 18.08 31.66
N ASN A 123 -2.53 17.73 32.75
CA ASN A 123 -2.12 16.36 33.06
C ASN A 123 -3.27 15.46 33.54
N LEU A 124 -4.45 16.00 33.81
CA LEU A 124 -5.68 15.21 33.97
C LEU A 124 -6.12 14.54 32.66
N GLN A 125 -5.57 14.94 31.50
CA GLN A 125 -5.84 14.30 30.22
C GLN A 125 -4.71 13.33 29.82
N GLU A 126 -5.12 12.20 29.25
CA GLU A 126 -4.17 11.24 28.68
C GLU A 126 -3.43 11.86 27.48
N THR A 127 -2.11 11.69 27.48
CA THR A 127 -1.29 11.99 26.30
C THR A 127 -1.33 10.79 25.37
N VAL A 128 -1.92 10.95 24.19
CA VAL A 128 -2.11 9.85 23.24
C VAL A 128 -1.02 9.79 22.16
N LEU A 129 -0.42 10.94 21.84
CA LEU A 129 0.70 11.04 20.91
C LEU A 129 1.88 11.74 21.60
N PRO A 130 2.88 10.96 22.08
CA PRO A 130 4.07 11.52 22.69
C PRO A 130 4.86 12.38 21.71
N VAL A 131 5.39 13.51 22.21
CA VAL A 131 6.27 14.42 21.46
C VAL A 131 7.38 14.85 22.39
N GLU A 132 8.62 14.75 21.91
CA GLU A 132 9.81 14.95 22.76
C GLU A 132 9.89 16.37 23.34
N ASN A 133 9.65 17.39 22.52
CA ASN A 133 9.76 18.80 22.89
C ASN A 133 8.45 19.53 22.57
N MET A 134 7.44 19.30 23.38
CA MET A 134 6.17 20.01 23.31
C MET A 134 5.96 20.85 24.58
N TYR A 135 5.42 22.06 24.43
CA TYR A 135 5.24 23.01 25.51
C TYR A 135 3.81 23.55 25.54
N LEU A 136 3.25 23.59 26.74
CA LEU A 136 2.10 24.40 27.08
C LEU A 136 2.57 25.82 27.37
N CYS A 137 2.03 26.80 26.65
CA CYS A 137 2.51 28.17 26.68
C CYS A 137 1.42 29.13 27.16
N GLY A 138 1.83 30.11 27.96
CA GLY A 138 0.96 31.16 28.49
C GLY A 138 1.53 32.54 28.23
N GLY A 139 0.71 33.42 27.68
CA GLY A 139 1.04 34.82 27.42
C GLY A 139 0.52 35.71 28.53
N PHE A 140 1.40 36.52 29.10
CA PHE A 140 1.10 37.49 30.13
C PHE A 140 1.15 38.89 29.52
N ARG A 141 0.23 39.78 29.88
CA ARG A 141 0.31 41.21 29.52
C ARG A 141 -0.05 42.08 30.70
N GLU A 142 0.33 43.34 30.61
CA GLU A 142 -0.08 44.38 31.58
C GLU A 142 0.28 44.03 33.03
N GLY A 143 1.36 43.28 33.22
CA GLY A 143 1.81 42.84 34.55
C GLY A 143 0.96 41.75 35.21
N LYS A 144 0.04 41.11 34.48
CA LYS A 144 -0.78 39.99 35.00
C LYS A 144 0.09 38.80 35.43
N MET A 145 -0.39 38.10 36.45
CA MET A 145 0.24 36.91 37.05
C MET A 145 -0.31 35.60 36.50
N THR A 146 -1.58 35.59 36.06
CA THR A 146 -2.22 34.47 35.37
C THR A 146 -2.21 34.76 33.87
N PRO A 147 -1.92 33.78 33.00
CA PRO A 147 -1.84 34.03 31.57
C PRO A 147 -3.20 34.46 31.03
N GLU A 148 -3.22 35.49 30.18
CA GLU A 148 -4.45 35.92 29.52
C GLU A 148 -4.79 35.04 28.32
N HIS A 149 -3.78 34.41 27.73
CA HIS A 149 -3.91 33.61 26.53
C HIS A 149 -3.00 32.39 26.59
N MET A 150 -3.45 31.27 26.03
CA MET A 150 -2.75 29.98 26.12
C MET A 150 -2.68 29.30 24.76
N TRP A 151 -1.57 28.63 24.46
CA TRP A 151 -1.38 27.88 23.22
C TRP A 151 -0.43 26.69 23.45
N ILE A 152 -0.24 25.86 22.42
CA ILE A 152 0.74 24.78 22.44
C ILE A 152 1.81 24.99 21.36
N GLU A 153 3.06 24.73 21.72
CA GLU A 153 4.21 24.77 20.82
C GLU A 153 4.82 23.36 20.73
N ASP A 154 4.84 22.79 19.53
CA ASP A 154 5.55 21.57 19.19
C ASP A 154 6.90 21.95 18.58
N HIS A 155 7.93 22.00 19.42
CA HIS A 155 9.30 22.36 19.03
C HIS A 155 9.96 21.22 18.25
N THR A 156 9.57 19.97 18.48
CA THR A 156 10.06 18.82 17.70
C THR A 156 9.67 18.97 16.23
N ASN A 157 8.46 19.43 15.94
CA ASN A 157 7.92 19.52 14.59
C ASN A 157 7.76 20.96 14.07
N ASN A 158 8.29 21.95 14.80
CA ASN A 158 8.26 23.38 14.49
C ASN A 158 6.87 23.93 14.15
N ARG A 159 5.89 23.65 15.01
CA ARG A 159 4.49 24.07 14.86
C ARG A 159 3.94 24.67 16.14
N SER A 160 3.17 25.74 16.00
CA SER A 160 2.35 26.27 17.09
C SER A 160 0.87 26.22 16.71
N TYR A 161 0.04 25.87 17.68
CA TYR A 161 -1.40 25.77 17.54
C TYR A 161 -2.09 26.63 18.58
N ASP A 162 -3.05 27.41 18.12
CA ASP A 162 -3.71 28.44 18.91
C ASP A 162 -5.19 28.55 18.50
N THR A 163 -6.05 29.06 19.37
CA THR A 163 -7.46 29.31 19.09
C THR A 163 -7.97 30.54 19.84
N PHE A 164 -9.15 31.04 19.48
CA PHE A 164 -9.82 32.09 20.22
C PHE A 164 -11.32 31.84 20.23
N ILE A 165 -11.98 32.34 21.28
CA ILE A 165 -13.43 32.17 21.50
C ILE A 165 -14.28 32.65 20.31
N ASN A 166 -13.84 33.68 19.59
CA ASN A 166 -14.55 34.21 18.41
C ASN A 166 -13.91 33.79 17.08
N ARG A 167 -13.13 32.70 17.07
CA ARG A 167 -12.45 32.18 15.90
C ARG A 167 -13.10 30.89 15.40
N GLY A 168 -13.16 30.77 14.08
CA GLY A 168 -13.77 29.63 13.40
C GLY A 168 -12.92 28.36 13.34
N GLY A 169 -11.81 28.28 14.07
CA GLY A 169 -10.88 27.17 13.92
C GLY A 169 -9.60 27.35 14.72
N ILE A 170 -8.69 26.41 14.52
CA ILE A 170 -7.36 26.37 15.12
C ILE A 170 -6.39 27.11 14.18
N ALA A 171 -5.85 28.22 14.68
CA ALA A 171 -4.75 28.93 14.05
C ALA A 171 -3.49 28.06 14.05
N VAL A 172 -2.82 28.00 12.91
CA VAL A 172 -1.61 27.18 12.73
C VAL A 172 -0.46 28.08 12.27
N VAL A 173 0.64 28.05 13.03
CA VAL A 173 1.87 28.79 12.72
C VAL A 173 3.01 27.81 12.46
N ASN A 174 3.73 28.03 11.35
CA ASN A 174 4.95 27.28 11.00
C ASN A 174 6.13 27.92 11.73
N GLY A 175 6.27 27.60 13.01
CA GLY A 175 7.23 28.25 13.89
C GLY A 175 6.86 28.03 15.35
N VAL A 176 7.87 28.09 16.20
CA VAL A 176 7.74 28.11 17.66
C VAL A 176 8.51 29.30 18.21
N GLY A 177 8.15 29.77 19.41
CA GLY A 177 8.86 30.88 20.04
C GLY A 177 10.23 30.46 20.58
N VAL A 178 11.15 31.42 20.59
CA VAL A 178 12.48 31.27 21.20
C VAL A 178 12.45 31.88 22.60
N ILE A 179 13.07 31.22 23.57
CA ILE A 179 13.14 31.70 24.96
C ILE A 179 13.70 33.13 25.00
N GLY A 180 13.00 34.02 25.71
CA GLY A 180 13.39 35.44 25.85
C GLY A 180 13.16 36.29 24.61
N GLN A 181 12.61 35.75 23.52
CA GLN A 181 12.27 36.52 22.32
C GLN A 181 10.74 36.69 22.18
N PRO A 182 10.28 37.82 21.61
CA PRO A 182 8.87 38.00 21.32
C PRO A 182 8.32 36.93 20.38
N PHE A 183 7.09 36.47 20.61
CA PHE A 183 6.44 35.47 19.76
C PHE A 183 4.95 35.75 19.57
N LYS A 184 4.42 35.39 18.40
CA LYS A 184 3.01 35.57 18.02
C LYS A 184 2.40 34.20 17.66
N PRO A 185 1.64 33.57 18.57
CA PRO A 185 1.14 32.20 18.39
C PRO A 185 -0.04 32.10 17.40
N GLY A 186 -0.74 33.20 17.09
CA GLY A 186 -1.51 33.31 15.84
C GLY A 186 -2.84 34.04 15.94
N CYS A 187 -3.49 34.08 17.09
CA CYS A 187 -4.79 34.74 17.27
C CYS A 187 -4.68 36.23 17.66
N GLU A 188 -3.54 36.68 18.18
CA GLU A 188 -3.38 38.02 18.72
C GLU A 188 -3.18 39.07 17.64
N GLY A 189 -3.50 40.33 17.97
CA GLY A 189 -3.10 41.47 17.15
C GLY A 189 -1.59 41.64 17.08
N HIS A 190 -0.88 41.37 18.19
CA HIS A 190 0.54 41.68 18.39
C HIS A 190 1.26 40.51 19.10
N ALA A 191 2.59 40.43 18.97
CA ALA A 191 3.39 39.46 19.69
C ALA A 191 3.33 39.70 21.21
N PHE A 192 3.53 38.65 22.00
CA PHE A 192 3.90 38.78 23.42
C PHE A 192 5.40 39.02 23.51
N ASP A 193 5.83 39.83 24.48
CA ASP A 193 7.24 40.04 24.77
C ASP A 193 7.86 38.77 25.36
N GLY A 194 9.17 38.57 25.16
CA GLY A 194 9.83 37.32 25.54
C GLY A 194 9.73 36.96 27.03
N ASP A 195 9.85 37.96 27.90
CA ASP A 195 9.74 37.81 29.37
C ASP A 195 8.28 37.64 29.85
N ASP A 196 7.34 37.84 28.94
CA ASP A 196 5.90 37.73 29.14
C ASP A 196 5.34 36.42 28.57
N ILE A 197 6.20 35.43 28.28
CA ILE A 197 5.79 34.09 27.86
C ILE A 197 6.30 33.03 28.83
N GLY A 198 5.37 32.34 29.49
CA GLY A 198 5.63 31.13 30.26
C GLY A 198 5.56 29.90 29.36
N ARG A 199 6.50 28.96 29.52
CA ARG A 199 6.50 27.66 28.82
C ARG A 199 6.72 26.55 29.82
N VAL A 200 5.82 25.57 29.81
CA VAL A 200 5.97 24.36 30.63
C VAL A 200 5.94 23.15 29.71
N LYS A 201 6.90 22.26 29.88
CA LYS A 201 7.05 21.08 29.03
C LYS A 201 5.89 20.11 29.28
N VAL A 202 5.31 19.58 28.22
CA VAL A 202 4.27 18.55 28.24
C VAL A 202 4.71 17.33 27.43
N ALA A 203 4.13 16.17 27.73
CA ALA A 203 4.55 14.90 27.14
C ALA A 203 4.14 14.71 25.67
N GLY A 204 3.21 15.52 25.14
CA GLY A 204 2.71 15.38 23.78
C GLY A 204 1.26 15.86 23.61
N TYR A 205 0.60 15.42 22.54
CA TYR A 205 -0.78 15.80 22.23
C TYR A 205 -1.79 14.94 22.99
N THR A 206 -2.87 15.58 23.45
CA THR A 206 -4.07 14.89 23.93
C THR A 206 -4.98 14.52 22.75
N TYR A 207 -5.88 13.55 22.94
CA TYR A 207 -6.84 13.18 21.90
C TYR A 207 -7.74 14.35 21.49
N GLY A 208 -8.21 15.13 22.47
CA GLY A 208 -9.01 16.33 22.21
C GLY A 208 -8.28 17.33 21.31
N GLN A 209 -6.99 17.56 21.55
CA GLN A 209 -6.18 18.48 20.74
C GLN A 209 -6.03 17.97 19.30
N LEU A 210 -5.77 16.68 19.11
CA LEU A 210 -5.71 16.09 17.77
C LEU A 210 -7.05 16.21 17.03
N ILE A 211 -8.18 15.96 17.69
CA ILE A 211 -9.51 16.11 17.10
C ILE A 211 -9.80 17.59 16.76
N ALA A 212 -9.47 18.52 17.66
CA ALA A 212 -9.65 19.95 17.44
C ALA A 212 -8.82 20.45 16.23
N ILE A 213 -7.55 20.05 16.14
CA ILE A 213 -6.68 20.38 15.01
C ILE A 213 -7.19 19.73 13.71
N ALA A 214 -7.55 18.45 13.72
CA ALA A 214 -8.07 17.75 12.54
C ALA A 214 -9.37 18.38 12.03
N ALA A 215 -10.27 18.74 12.95
CA ALA A 215 -11.56 19.35 12.62
C ALA A 215 -11.43 20.81 12.21
N GLY A 216 -10.58 21.59 12.87
CA GLY A 216 -10.62 23.06 12.84
C GLY A 216 -9.39 23.77 12.29
N ALA A 217 -8.31 23.07 11.94
CA ALA A 217 -7.09 23.76 11.47
C ALA A 217 -7.34 24.59 10.21
N GLU A 218 -7.04 25.89 10.31
CA GLU A 218 -7.24 26.87 9.25
C GLU A 218 -6.24 26.74 8.10
N LYS A 219 -5.05 26.19 8.38
CA LYS A 219 -4.05 25.88 7.34
C LYS A 219 -4.05 24.38 7.06
N LYS A 220 -3.91 24.02 5.79
CA LYS A 220 -3.69 22.65 5.33
C LYS A 220 -2.25 22.47 4.83
N PRO A 221 -1.58 21.34 5.11
CA PRO A 221 -2.03 20.25 5.96
C PRO A 221 -2.12 20.65 7.45
N PRO A 222 -3.05 20.05 8.23
CA PRO A 222 -3.30 20.41 9.64
C PRO A 222 -2.16 19.99 10.58
N PHE A 223 -1.45 18.91 10.24
CA PHE A 223 -0.34 18.36 11.00
C PHE A 223 0.96 18.43 10.17
N PRO A 224 2.14 18.54 10.81
CA PRO A 224 3.42 18.44 10.13
C PRO A 224 3.65 17.01 9.61
N GLU A 225 4.40 16.88 8.51
CA GLU A 225 4.62 15.59 7.81
C GLU A 225 5.21 14.51 8.71
N SER A 226 6.07 14.90 9.64
CA SER A 226 6.71 14.03 10.63
C SER A 226 5.74 13.26 11.52
N ILE A 227 4.55 13.81 11.79
CA ILE A 227 3.51 13.14 12.59
C ILE A 227 2.25 12.81 11.80
N ALA A 228 2.11 13.30 10.57
CA ALA A 228 0.90 13.17 9.76
C ALA A 228 0.47 11.70 9.55
N ASN A 229 1.44 10.80 9.48
CA ASN A 229 1.21 9.36 9.29
C ASN A 229 1.21 8.57 10.60
N THR A 230 1.25 9.24 11.75
CA THR A 230 1.13 8.55 13.04
C THR A 230 -0.28 7.98 13.19
N PRO A 231 -0.43 6.82 13.85
CA PRO A 231 -1.74 6.20 14.09
C PRO A 231 -2.76 7.16 14.73
N GLN A 232 -2.33 8.01 15.65
CA GLN A 232 -3.16 8.94 16.39
C GLN A 232 -3.69 10.08 15.50
N VAL A 233 -2.85 10.62 14.62
CA VAL A 233 -3.25 11.69 13.69
C VAL A 233 -4.19 11.16 12.61
N LEU A 234 -3.87 10.01 12.01
CA LEU A 234 -4.74 9.36 11.02
C LEU A 234 -6.11 9.02 11.61
N MET A 235 -6.14 8.56 12.87
CA MET A 235 -7.39 8.35 13.60
C MET A 235 -8.17 9.66 13.74
N ALA A 236 -7.55 10.74 14.22
CA ALA A 236 -8.25 12.00 14.42
C ALA A 236 -8.88 12.52 13.11
N ILE A 237 -8.15 12.39 11.98
CA ILE A 237 -8.66 12.75 10.65
C ILE A 237 -9.84 11.87 10.23
N GLU A 238 -9.76 10.55 10.39
CA GLU A 238 -10.84 9.65 10.00
C GLU A 238 -12.06 9.80 10.92
N THR A 239 -11.87 9.97 12.23
CA THR A 239 -12.96 10.25 13.17
C THR A 239 -13.71 11.53 12.76
N VAL A 240 -12.99 12.60 12.42
CA VAL A 240 -13.61 13.86 11.95
C VAL A 240 -14.38 13.66 10.65
N LYS A 241 -13.88 12.81 9.74
CA LYS A 241 -14.60 12.45 8.51
C LYS A 241 -15.91 11.72 8.81
N ILE A 242 -15.89 10.72 9.69
CA ILE A 242 -17.09 9.98 10.13
C ILE A 242 -18.10 10.93 10.79
N VAL A 243 -17.63 11.86 11.63
CA VAL A 243 -18.48 12.90 12.22
C VAL A 243 -19.15 13.72 11.12
N ASN A 244 -18.41 14.24 10.15
CA ASN A 244 -18.99 15.02 9.05
C ASN A 244 -20.03 14.22 8.24
N GLU A 245 -19.77 12.94 7.97
CA GLU A 245 -20.72 12.04 7.29
C GLU A 245 -22.01 11.83 8.10
N ALA A 246 -21.91 11.73 9.42
CA ALA A 246 -23.07 11.59 10.30
C ALA A 246 -23.85 12.92 10.40
N LEU A 247 -23.16 14.05 10.56
CA LEU A 247 -23.78 15.37 10.63
C LEU A 247 -24.54 15.73 9.35
N ALA A 248 -24.08 15.27 8.19
CA ALA A 248 -24.76 15.47 6.91
C ALA A 248 -26.14 14.78 6.83
N LYS A 249 -26.39 13.78 7.69
CA LYS A 249 -27.68 13.05 7.75
C LYS A 249 -28.67 13.69 8.72
N ILE A 250 -28.23 14.65 9.55
CA ILE A 250 -29.10 15.34 10.50
C ILE A 250 -29.95 16.37 9.73
N PRO A 251 -31.28 16.30 9.82
CA PRO A 251 -32.16 17.26 9.15
C PRO A 251 -31.86 18.70 9.58
N GLN A 252 -31.88 19.62 8.62
CA GLN A 252 -31.81 21.05 8.94
C GLN A 252 -33.12 21.49 9.64
N PRO A 253 -33.07 22.50 10.52
CA PRO A 253 -34.27 23.01 11.16
C PRO A 253 -35.24 23.56 10.12
N VAL A 254 -36.50 23.12 10.21
CA VAL A 254 -37.58 23.53 9.30
C VAL A 254 -38.32 24.73 9.90
N PHE A 255 -38.20 25.88 9.23
CA PHE A 255 -38.87 27.11 9.62
C PHE A 255 -40.16 27.31 8.83
N THR A 256 -41.16 27.86 9.49
CA THR A 256 -42.30 28.50 8.81
C THR A 256 -41.86 29.81 8.16
N GLU A 257 -42.65 30.32 7.24
CA GLU A 257 -42.37 31.61 6.60
C GLU A 257 -42.28 32.76 7.61
N ALA A 258 -43.14 32.75 8.64
CA ALA A 258 -43.15 33.74 9.72
C ALA A 258 -41.86 33.70 10.55
N GLU A 259 -41.41 32.51 10.94
CA GLU A 259 -40.14 32.29 11.66
C GLU A 259 -38.92 32.76 10.84
N GLN A 260 -38.90 32.44 9.55
CA GLN A 260 -37.79 32.85 8.68
C GLN A 260 -37.76 34.37 8.47
N ASN A 261 -38.93 35.01 8.35
CA ASN A 261 -39.04 36.44 8.18
C ASN A 261 -38.62 37.21 9.44
N ILE A 262 -39.02 36.75 10.64
CA ILE A 262 -38.64 37.43 11.88
C ILE A 262 -37.14 37.29 12.18
N LEU A 263 -36.53 36.12 11.95
CA LEU A 263 -35.08 35.95 12.09
C LEU A 263 -34.30 36.96 11.22
N ARG A 264 -34.73 37.13 9.97
CA ARG A 264 -34.12 38.08 9.03
C ARG A 264 -34.33 39.54 9.48
N LYS A 265 -35.55 39.88 9.91
CA LYS A 265 -35.92 41.22 10.37
C LYS A 265 -35.10 41.63 11.60
N VAL A 266 -35.00 40.75 12.60
CA VAL A 266 -34.21 41.01 13.82
C VAL A 266 -32.74 41.25 13.48
N GLN A 267 -32.13 40.39 12.66
CA GLN A 267 -30.73 40.56 12.27
C GLN A 267 -30.48 41.87 11.51
N GLN A 268 -31.35 42.22 10.56
CA GLN A 268 -31.25 43.46 9.79
C GLN A 268 -31.40 44.70 10.68
N GLU A 269 -32.30 44.67 11.67
CA GLU A 269 -32.48 45.78 12.61
C GLU A 269 -31.31 45.90 13.59
N GLN A 270 -30.75 44.79 14.05
CA GLN A 270 -29.54 44.78 14.88
C GLN A 270 -28.33 45.36 14.15
N LEU A 271 -28.16 45.05 12.86
CA LEU A 271 -27.07 45.59 12.04
C LEU A 271 -27.12 47.12 11.86
N LYS A 272 -28.28 47.76 12.08
CA LYS A 272 -28.42 49.23 12.00
C LYS A 272 -28.05 49.96 13.28
N LYS A 273 -27.75 49.25 14.37
CA LYS A 273 -27.50 49.84 15.69
C LYS A 273 -26.04 50.23 15.87
N SER A 274 -25.75 51.07 16.87
CA SER A 274 -24.40 51.62 17.10
C SER A 274 -23.85 51.33 18.50
N SER A 275 -24.66 50.70 19.35
CA SER A 275 -24.28 50.31 20.71
C SER A 275 -24.84 48.93 21.07
N ASP A 276 -24.14 48.19 21.93
CA ASP A 276 -24.60 46.88 22.41
C ASP A 276 -25.97 46.96 23.08
N LYS A 277 -26.25 48.07 23.78
CA LYS A 277 -27.54 48.34 24.40
C LYS A 277 -28.67 48.39 23.37
N GLU A 278 -28.45 49.09 22.25
CA GLU A 278 -29.43 49.18 21.17
C GLU A 278 -29.60 47.85 20.42
N ILE A 279 -28.53 47.10 20.23
CA ILE A 279 -28.56 45.77 19.58
C ILE A 279 -29.42 44.79 20.39
N LYS A 280 -29.21 44.74 21.72
CA LYS A 280 -30.01 43.89 22.63
C LYS A 280 -31.47 44.30 22.65
N LYS A 281 -31.72 45.61 22.65
CA LYS A 281 -33.07 46.17 22.67
C LYS A 281 -33.95 45.73 21.49
N VAL A 282 -33.35 45.43 20.32
CA VAL A 282 -34.11 44.91 19.16
C VAL A 282 -34.85 43.61 19.48
N VAL A 283 -34.26 42.74 20.30
CA VAL A 283 -34.88 41.48 20.72
C VAL A 283 -35.82 41.71 21.91
N GLU A 284 -35.43 42.57 22.87
CA GLU A 284 -36.23 42.90 24.05
C GLU A 284 -37.56 43.59 23.70
N ASP A 285 -37.57 44.41 22.64
CA ASP A 285 -38.75 45.14 22.16
C ASP A 285 -39.71 44.26 21.32
N LEU A 286 -39.36 43.00 21.03
CA LEU A 286 -40.25 42.08 20.32
C LEU A 286 -41.48 41.76 21.17
N VAL A 287 -42.68 41.86 20.57
CA VAL A 287 -43.95 41.60 21.23
C VAL A 287 -44.89 40.78 20.36
N GLY A 288 -45.88 40.14 20.97
CA GLY A 288 -46.93 39.40 20.27
C GLY A 288 -46.38 38.27 19.39
N ALA A 289 -46.91 38.17 18.16
CA ALA A 289 -46.54 37.11 17.22
C ALA A 289 -45.06 37.15 16.80
N ASP A 290 -44.44 38.33 16.72
CA ASP A 290 -43.03 38.48 16.36
C ASP A 290 -42.14 37.81 17.43
N LYS A 291 -42.43 38.03 18.72
CA LYS A 291 -41.69 37.38 19.82
C LYS A 291 -41.86 35.86 19.80
N ILE A 292 -43.09 35.37 19.69
CA ILE A 292 -43.40 33.93 19.67
C ILE A 292 -42.68 33.23 18.51
N ASN A 293 -42.74 33.80 17.30
CA ASN A 293 -42.08 33.22 16.13
C ASN A 293 -40.55 33.28 16.23
N TYR A 294 -40.00 34.34 16.85
CA TYR A 294 -38.56 34.45 17.06
C TYR A 294 -38.05 33.40 18.06
N GLU A 295 -38.71 33.26 19.21
CA GLU A 295 -38.38 32.25 20.23
C GLU A 295 -38.52 30.82 19.67
N SER A 296 -39.62 30.50 18.96
CA SER A 296 -39.79 29.21 18.29
C SER A 296 -38.68 28.90 17.28
N ALA A 297 -38.24 29.91 16.52
CA ALA A 297 -37.14 29.73 15.57
C ALA A 297 -35.80 29.48 16.28
N LEU A 298 -35.54 30.16 17.41
CA LEU A 298 -34.35 29.91 18.23
C LEU A 298 -34.36 28.50 18.85
N ASP A 299 -35.51 28.02 19.33
CA ASP A 299 -35.63 26.67 19.91
C ASP A 299 -35.33 25.59 18.86
N LYS A 300 -35.82 25.76 17.62
CA LYS A 300 -35.51 24.84 16.51
C LYS A 300 -34.03 24.84 16.14
N LEU A 301 -33.38 26.01 16.18
CA LEU A 301 -31.93 26.13 15.95
C LEU A 301 -31.14 25.43 17.07
N ALA A 302 -31.57 25.60 18.33
CA ALA A 302 -30.95 25.00 19.49
C ALA A 302 -31.10 23.48 19.50
N GLU A 303 -32.26 22.96 19.14
CA GLU A 303 -32.53 21.53 18.97
C GLU A 303 -31.59 20.90 17.94
N ALA A 304 -31.49 21.52 16.75
CA ALA A 304 -30.59 21.04 15.70
C ALA A 304 -29.11 21.07 16.14
N GLY A 305 -28.70 22.14 16.83
CA GLY A 305 -27.36 22.25 17.41
C GLY A 305 -27.08 21.17 18.47
N ARG A 306 -28.08 20.83 19.30
CA ARG A 306 -27.96 19.77 20.30
C ARG A 306 -27.80 18.40 19.66
N GLN A 307 -28.63 18.04 18.68
CA GLN A 307 -28.54 16.77 17.95
C GLN A 307 -27.20 16.59 17.22
N GLN A 308 -26.70 17.66 16.61
CA GLN A 308 -25.38 17.67 15.97
C GLN A 308 -24.27 17.39 16.99
N ARG A 309 -24.32 18.01 18.17
CA ARG A 309 -23.36 17.78 19.25
C ARG A 309 -23.43 16.36 19.79
N GLU A 310 -24.62 15.88 20.13
CA GLU A 310 -24.82 14.51 20.64
C GLU A 310 -24.27 13.47 19.66
N THR A 311 -24.56 13.63 18.36
CA THR A 311 -24.06 12.74 17.30
C THR A 311 -22.54 12.80 17.20
N ALA A 312 -21.95 14.00 17.17
CA ALA A 312 -20.51 14.17 17.03
C ALA A 312 -19.76 13.62 18.26
N VAL A 313 -20.26 13.88 19.47
CA VAL A 313 -19.68 13.40 20.74
C VAL A 313 -19.78 11.88 20.83
N ALA A 314 -20.88 11.27 20.42
CA ALA A 314 -21.03 9.82 20.42
C ALA A 314 -19.99 9.12 19.53
N ILE A 315 -19.66 9.72 18.38
CA ILE A 315 -18.67 9.19 17.44
C ILE A 315 -17.23 9.42 17.93
N VAL A 316 -16.94 10.63 18.43
CA VAL A 316 -15.59 10.97 18.93
C VAL A 316 -15.28 10.19 20.21
N GLY A 317 -16.27 9.98 21.07
CA GLY A 317 -16.12 9.38 22.39
C GLY A 317 -15.33 10.25 23.36
N THR A 318 -14.98 9.67 24.51
CA THR A 318 -14.17 10.32 25.55
C THR A 318 -12.70 9.89 25.53
N THR A 319 -12.36 8.83 24.80
CA THR A 319 -11.02 8.22 24.69
C THR A 319 -10.77 7.63 23.30
N PHE A 320 -9.55 7.14 23.04
CA PHE A 320 -9.14 6.50 21.78
C PHE A 320 -10.15 5.44 21.29
N ASN A 321 -10.62 5.52 20.03
CA ASN A 321 -11.69 4.66 19.50
C ASN A 321 -11.17 3.21 19.22
N PRO A 322 -11.75 2.17 19.86
CA PRO A 322 -11.30 0.78 19.69
C PRO A 322 -11.35 0.27 18.24
N PHE A 323 -12.29 0.74 17.41
CA PHE A 323 -12.39 0.31 16.00
C PHE A 323 -11.18 0.73 15.18
N VAL A 324 -10.70 1.95 15.44
CA VAL A 324 -9.53 2.47 14.74
C VAL A 324 -8.27 1.77 15.25
N LYS A 325 -8.15 1.52 16.56
CA LYS A 325 -7.03 0.75 17.12
C LYS A 325 -6.93 -0.64 16.49
N LEU A 326 -8.04 -1.36 16.47
CA LEU A 326 -8.08 -2.73 15.93
C LEU A 326 -7.81 -2.74 14.42
N SER A 327 -8.33 -1.75 13.67
CA SER A 327 -8.03 -1.60 12.24
C SER A 327 -6.55 -1.33 11.97
N GLN A 328 -5.87 -0.61 12.86
CA GLN A 328 -4.43 -0.35 12.77
C GLN A 328 -3.61 -1.59 13.11
N ASP A 329 -3.92 -2.25 14.22
CA ASP A 329 -3.23 -3.48 14.62
C ASP A 329 -3.37 -4.55 13.53
N LEU A 330 -4.51 -4.58 12.83
CA LEU A 330 -4.73 -5.46 11.69
C LEU A 330 -3.91 -5.05 10.46
N SER A 331 -3.75 -3.75 10.21
CA SER A 331 -2.94 -3.22 9.09
C SER A 331 -1.43 -3.38 9.32
N ALA A 332 -1.00 -3.55 10.57
CA ALA A 332 0.39 -3.81 10.93
C ALA A 332 0.82 -5.26 10.65
N ILE A 333 -0.12 -6.15 10.37
CA ILE A 333 0.15 -7.51 9.87
C ILE A 333 0.70 -7.37 8.45
N LYS A 334 1.92 -7.86 8.21
CA LYS A 334 2.65 -7.72 6.95
C LYS A 334 2.81 -9.08 6.24
N PRO A 335 1.86 -9.46 5.36
CA PRO A 335 1.94 -10.72 4.60
C PRO A 335 3.18 -10.82 3.71
N GLU A 336 3.80 -9.69 3.36
CA GLU A 336 4.99 -9.64 2.49
C GLU A 336 6.19 -10.39 3.09
N GLN A 337 6.22 -10.59 4.41
CA GLN A 337 7.26 -11.39 5.06
C GLN A 337 7.23 -12.85 4.60
N ILE A 338 6.04 -13.38 4.25
CA ILE A 338 5.87 -14.76 3.77
C ILE A 338 6.54 -14.95 2.40
N THR A 339 6.40 -13.99 1.49
CA THR A 339 6.96 -14.11 0.13
C THR A 339 8.48 -14.01 0.16
N THR A 340 9.03 -13.22 1.10
CA THR A 340 10.48 -13.06 1.29
C THR A 340 11.14 -14.14 2.16
N ALA A 341 10.37 -15.06 2.75
CA ALA A 341 10.90 -16.12 3.60
C ALA A 341 11.98 -16.95 2.88
N SER A 342 12.97 -17.46 3.60
CA SER A 342 14.06 -18.23 3.00
C SER A 342 13.63 -19.65 2.60
N SER A 343 12.62 -20.22 3.28
CA SER A 343 12.10 -21.57 3.01
C SER A 343 10.57 -21.67 3.14
N ILE A 344 10.01 -22.82 2.77
CA ILE A 344 8.56 -23.12 2.94
C ILE A 344 8.21 -23.33 4.42
N GLU A 345 9.13 -23.89 5.21
CA GLU A 345 8.96 -24.07 6.65
C GLU A 345 8.84 -22.71 7.36
N GLU A 346 9.76 -21.78 7.06
CA GLU A 346 9.71 -20.41 7.59
C GLU A 346 8.43 -19.69 7.13
N ALA A 347 8.07 -19.82 5.85
CA ALA A 347 6.82 -19.27 5.33
C ALA A 347 5.57 -19.84 6.04
N THR A 348 5.59 -21.11 6.41
CA THR A 348 4.51 -21.79 7.13
C THR A 348 4.38 -21.24 8.55
N GLU A 349 5.51 -21.10 9.25
CA GLU A 349 5.52 -20.50 10.59
C GLU A 349 5.03 -19.05 10.57
N LEU A 350 5.50 -18.24 9.61
CA LEU A 350 5.04 -16.86 9.40
C LEU A 350 3.54 -16.82 9.12
N ARG A 351 3.02 -17.66 8.20
CA ARG A 351 1.58 -17.76 7.93
C ARG A 351 0.79 -18.05 9.20
N THR A 352 1.18 -19.07 9.97
CA THR A 352 0.49 -19.45 11.20
C THR A 352 0.51 -18.32 12.23
N ASN A 353 1.65 -17.67 12.44
CA ASN A 353 1.78 -16.57 13.39
C ASN A 353 0.93 -15.35 12.98
N LEU A 354 0.92 -14.99 11.70
CA LEU A 354 0.12 -13.87 11.19
C LEU A 354 -1.39 -14.18 11.29
N LEU A 355 -1.83 -15.40 10.95
CA LEU A 355 -3.24 -15.80 11.10
C LEU A 355 -3.69 -15.79 12.57
N ARG A 356 -2.84 -16.24 13.50
CA ARG A 356 -3.11 -16.14 14.94
C ARG A 356 -3.23 -14.69 15.40
N GLY A 357 -2.40 -13.80 14.84
CA GLY A 357 -2.51 -12.35 15.03
C GLY A 357 -3.87 -11.82 14.57
N VAL A 358 -4.33 -12.20 13.39
CA VAL A 358 -5.66 -11.83 12.87
C VAL A 358 -6.78 -12.35 13.77
N GLU A 359 -6.73 -13.61 14.19
CA GLU A 359 -7.74 -14.21 15.08
C GLU A 359 -7.80 -13.51 16.44
N THR A 360 -6.65 -13.15 17.01
CA THR A 360 -6.57 -12.37 18.26
C THR A 360 -7.29 -11.02 18.14
N LEU A 361 -7.20 -10.38 16.97
CA LEU A 361 -7.88 -9.10 16.70
C LEU A 361 -9.37 -9.29 16.45
N GLU A 362 -9.77 -10.35 15.75
CA GLU A 362 -11.18 -10.70 15.55
C GLU A 362 -11.90 -10.95 16.88
N ASN A 363 -11.25 -11.61 17.83
CA ASN A 363 -11.80 -11.84 19.18
C ASN A 363 -12.05 -10.54 19.96
N LYS A 364 -11.40 -9.43 19.59
CA LYS A 364 -11.64 -8.09 20.17
C LYS A 364 -12.80 -7.35 19.49
N LYS A 365 -13.45 -7.91 18.46
CA LYS A 365 -14.60 -7.30 17.77
C LYS A 365 -15.77 -6.96 18.71
N GLY A 366 -15.94 -7.68 19.81
CA GLY A 366 -16.96 -7.35 20.82
C GLY A 366 -16.75 -6.01 21.52
N THR A 367 -15.55 -5.41 21.40
CA THR A 367 -15.19 -4.12 22.02
C THR A 367 -15.54 -2.89 21.18
N ILE A 368 -16.06 -3.08 19.96
CA ILE A 368 -16.44 -2.00 19.04
C ILE A 368 -17.96 -1.88 18.90
N ALA A 369 -18.46 -0.66 18.65
CA ALA A 369 -19.88 -0.39 18.46
C ALA A 369 -20.46 -1.18 17.28
N ILE A 370 -21.74 -1.56 17.39
CA ILE A 370 -22.42 -2.52 16.50
C ILE A 370 -22.32 -2.08 15.03
N GLU A 371 -22.50 -0.80 14.72
CA GLU A 371 -22.44 -0.30 13.33
C GLU A 371 -21.05 -0.42 12.66
N TYR A 372 -19.99 -0.69 13.42
CA TYR A 372 -18.62 -0.86 12.89
C TYR A 372 -18.15 -2.31 12.90
N GLN A 373 -18.88 -3.23 13.53
CA GLN A 373 -18.49 -4.64 13.63
C GLN A 373 -18.41 -5.31 12.26
N GLU A 374 -19.38 -5.04 11.38
CA GLU A 374 -19.40 -5.58 10.02
C GLU A 374 -18.23 -5.03 9.18
N LYS A 375 -17.97 -3.72 9.27
CA LYS A 375 -16.83 -3.08 8.59
C LYS A 375 -15.49 -3.66 9.05
N PHE A 376 -15.36 -3.95 10.35
CA PHE A 376 -14.15 -4.57 10.88
C PHE A 376 -14.00 -6.01 10.39
N GLN A 377 -15.10 -6.78 10.33
CA GLN A 377 -15.08 -8.15 9.81
C GLN A 377 -14.60 -8.20 8.36
N GLN A 378 -15.07 -7.30 7.49
CA GLN A 378 -14.61 -7.22 6.10
C GLN A 378 -13.09 -7.00 6.01
N LYS A 379 -12.51 -6.21 6.92
CA LYS A 379 -11.06 -6.01 6.98
C LYS A 379 -10.32 -7.28 7.44
N ILE A 380 -10.87 -8.01 8.42
CA ILE A 380 -10.34 -9.29 8.89
C ILE A 380 -10.28 -10.30 7.74
N ASP A 381 -11.36 -10.43 6.98
CA ASP A 381 -11.45 -11.36 5.87
C ASP A 381 -10.46 -10.99 4.74
N ALA A 382 -10.33 -9.69 4.44
CA ALA A 382 -9.34 -9.20 3.49
C ALA A 382 -7.90 -9.50 3.94
N ALA A 383 -7.59 -9.38 5.24
CA ALA A 383 -6.26 -9.69 5.78
C ALA A 383 -5.95 -11.20 5.67
N ARG A 384 -6.91 -12.07 6.02
CA ARG A 384 -6.79 -13.53 5.84
C ARG A 384 -6.49 -13.89 4.39
N ASN A 385 -7.27 -13.33 3.45
CA ASN A 385 -7.08 -13.59 2.03
C ASN A 385 -5.70 -13.17 1.52
N LYS A 386 -5.17 -12.03 2.00
CA LYS A 386 -3.82 -11.58 1.65
C LYS A 386 -2.73 -12.52 2.18
N ILE A 387 -2.87 -12.99 3.42
CA ILE A 387 -1.93 -13.96 4.02
C ILE A 387 -1.93 -15.26 3.21
N GLU A 388 -3.10 -15.81 2.92
CA GLU A 388 -3.21 -17.06 2.15
C GLU A 388 -2.69 -16.89 0.72
N SER A 389 -2.95 -15.75 0.07
CA SER A 389 -2.43 -15.46 -1.27
C SER A 389 -0.90 -15.35 -1.28
N ALA A 390 -0.32 -14.69 -0.28
CA ALA A 390 1.14 -14.57 -0.15
C ALA A 390 1.80 -15.94 0.08
N PHE A 391 1.18 -16.80 0.88
CA PHE A 391 1.66 -18.18 1.08
C PHE A 391 1.53 -19.03 -0.18
N ALA A 392 0.38 -18.96 -0.88
CA ALA A 392 0.19 -19.67 -2.14
C ALA A 392 1.22 -19.26 -3.21
N ALA A 393 1.58 -17.97 -3.28
CA ALA A 393 2.65 -17.51 -4.17
C ALA A 393 4.00 -18.13 -3.79
N LYS A 394 4.32 -18.19 -2.49
CA LYS A 394 5.56 -18.80 -2.00
C LYS A 394 5.62 -20.31 -2.27
N GLU A 395 4.50 -21.02 -2.12
CA GLU A 395 4.39 -22.46 -2.44
C GLU A 395 4.66 -22.77 -3.93
N ARG A 396 4.48 -21.81 -4.85
CA ARG A 396 4.77 -22.01 -6.27
C ARG A 396 6.24 -21.87 -6.66
N VAL A 397 7.05 -21.18 -5.84
CA VAL A 397 8.46 -20.92 -6.16
C VAL A 397 9.26 -22.21 -6.47
N PRO A 398 9.12 -23.31 -5.70
CA PRO A 398 9.81 -24.56 -6.02
C PRO A 398 9.39 -25.14 -7.39
N LEU A 399 8.11 -25.05 -7.76
CA LEU A 399 7.63 -25.50 -9.07
C LEU A 399 8.24 -24.66 -10.20
N GLU A 400 8.27 -23.34 -10.05
CA GLU A 400 8.84 -22.43 -11.05
C GLU A 400 10.33 -22.72 -11.28
N LEU A 401 11.09 -22.96 -10.21
CA LEU A 401 12.50 -23.35 -10.29
C LEU A 401 12.70 -24.70 -11.00
N MET A 402 11.83 -25.69 -10.74
CA MET A 402 11.90 -26.98 -11.42
C MET A 402 11.55 -26.89 -12.90
N ILE A 403 10.53 -26.12 -13.26
CA ILE A 403 10.18 -25.87 -14.67
C ILE A 403 11.33 -25.14 -15.38
N GLN A 404 11.98 -24.19 -14.71
CA GLN A 404 13.15 -23.49 -15.25
C GLN A 404 14.35 -24.44 -15.41
N GLU A 405 14.64 -25.28 -14.42
CA GLU A 405 15.68 -26.32 -14.49
C GLU A 405 15.42 -27.26 -15.67
N LEU A 406 14.17 -27.72 -15.81
CA LEU A 406 13.72 -28.60 -16.89
C LEU A 406 13.93 -27.95 -18.27
N ASN A 407 13.45 -26.72 -18.47
CA ASN A 407 13.57 -26.02 -19.74
C ASN A 407 15.01 -25.64 -20.11
N ASN A 408 15.88 -25.39 -19.13
CA ASN A 408 17.28 -25.10 -19.37
C ASN A 408 18.11 -26.36 -19.65
N THR A 409 17.72 -27.49 -19.06
CA THR A 409 18.48 -28.75 -19.12
C THR A 409 18.08 -29.61 -20.30
N ILE A 410 16.80 -29.58 -20.70
CA ILE A 410 16.25 -30.45 -21.72
C ILE A 410 16.16 -29.73 -23.06
N ASN A 411 17.02 -30.13 -24.00
CA ASN A 411 17.01 -29.60 -25.36
C ASN A 411 16.81 -30.72 -26.40
N PRO A 412 15.56 -30.98 -26.83
CA PRO A 412 15.27 -32.03 -27.82
C PRO A 412 15.99 -31.85 -29.16
N GLU A 413 16.33 -30.61 -29.54
CA GLU A 413 17.02 -30.33 -30.81
C GLU A 413 18.42 -30.97 -30.86
N GLN A 414 19.04 -31.31 -29.73
CA GLN A 414 20.33 -32.03 -29.71
C GLN A 414 20.24 -33.43 -30.34
N ILE A 415 19.09 -34.11 -30.22
CA ILE A 415 18.85 -35.41 -30.89
C ILE A 415 18.78 -35.21 -32.40
N LYS A 416 18.07 -34.18 -32.85
CA LYS A 416 17.93 -33.86 -34.26
C LYS A 416 19.27 -33.49 -34.92
N GLN A 417 20.09 -32.74 -34.20
CA GLN A 417 21.42 -32.30 -34.63
C GLN A 417 22.48 -33.41 -34.62
N SER A 418 22.19 -34.55 -33.98
CA SER A 418 23.11 -35.69 -33.92
C SER A 418 23.43 -36.23 -35.31
N LYS A 419 24.73 -36.35 -35.61
CA LYS A 419 25.23 -36.72 -36.94
C LYS A 419 25.08 -38.21 -37.21
N SER A 420 25.32 -39.04 -36.19
CA SER A 420 25.16 -40.49 -36.27
C SER A 420 23.98 -40.97 -35.44
N PHE A 421 23.48 -42.17 -35.75
CA PHE A 421 22.42 -42.79 -34.97
C PHE A 421 22.85 -43.11 -33.53
N LYS A 422 24.13 -43.48 -33.33
CA LYS A 422 24.71 -43.72 -32.00
C LYS A 422 24.69 -42.45 -31.15
N GLU A 423 25.11 -41.33 -31.72
CA GLU A 423 25.05 -40.02 -31.06
C GLU A 423 23.60 -39.67 -30.67
N ALA A 424 22.65 -39.83 -31.60
CA ALA A 424 21.23 -39.58 -31.34
C ALA A 424 20.67 -40.44 -30.21
N LYS A 425 21.04 -41.73 -30.16
CA LYS A 425 20.62 -42.66 -29.11
C LYS A 425 21.21 -42.29 -27.75
N ASN A 426 22.47 -41.88 -27.70
CA ASN A 426 23.10 -41.41 -26.47
C ASN A 426 22.44 -40.14 -25.95
N GLN A 427 22.19 -39.16 -26.83
CA GLN A 427 21.47 -37.93 -26.49
C GLN A 427 20.05 -38.22 -25.99
N TYR A 428 19.33 -39.13 -26.65
CA TYR A 428 18.01 -39.57 -26.20
C TYR A 428 18.04 -40.13 -24.78
N ASN A 429 18.96 -41.06 -24.50
CA ASN A 429 19.08 -41.65 -23.16
C ASN A 429 19.45 -40.61 -22.10
N GLU A 430 20.39 -39.71 -22.40
CA GLU A 430 20.82 -38.65 -21.48
C GLU A 430 19.67 -37.68 -21.14
N LEU A 431 18.89 -37.27 -22.14
CA LEU A 431 17.74 -36.39 -21.92
C LEU A 431 16.63 -37.08 -21.11
N MET A 432 16.36 -38.37 -21.38
CA MET A 432 15.38 -39.14 -20.60
C MET A 432 15.83 -39.33 -19.14
N GLU A 433 17.12 -39.55 -18.90
CA GLU A 433 17.66 -39.66 -17.54
C GLU A 433 17.53 -38.34 -16.77
N LYS A 434 17.85 -37.21 -17.41
CA LYS A 434 17.66 -35.87 -16.84
C LYS A 434 16.19 -35.56 -16.51
N ILE A 435 15.25 -35.99 -17.36
CA ILE A 435 13.80 -35.86 -17.07
C ILE A 435 13.44 -36.67 -15.83
N ASN A 436 13.87 -37.94 -15.74
CA ASN A 436 13.57 -38.79 -14.59
C ASN A 436 14.12 -38.21 -13.28
N GLN A 437 15.33 -37.65 -13.30
CA GLN A 437 15.93 -36.99 -12.13
C GLN A 437 15.09 -35.79 -11.64
N ILE A 438 14.46 -35.04 -12.56
CA ILE A 438 13.56 -33.93 -12.20
C ILE A 438 12.20 -34.47 -11.73
N GLU A 439 11.68 -35.53 -12.36
CA GLU A 439 10.43 -36.17 -11.98
C GLU A 439 10.49 -36.77 -10.55
N GLU A 440 11.63 -37.37 -10.17
CA GLU A 440 11.86 -37.89 -8.82
C GLU A 440 11.78 -36.78 -7.75
N LYS A 441 12.20 -35.55 -8.10
CA LYS A 441 12.07 -34.39 -7.21
C LYS A 441 10.62 -33.91 -7.05
N SER A 442 9.67 -34.36 -7.88
CA SER A 442 8.26 -33.91 -7.83
C SER A 442 7.59 -34.14 -6.47
N ASN A 443 8.02 -35.15 -5.71
CA ASN A 443 7.52 -35.44 -4.37
C ASN A 443 7.82 -34.33 -3.34
N THR A 444 8.74 -33.42 -3.65
CA THR A 444 9.02 -32.24 -2.82
C THR A 444 8.04 -31.10 -3.06
N LEU A 445 7.21 -31.18 -4.10
CA LEU A 445 6.15 -30.22 -4.38
C LEU A 445 4.85 -30.60 -3.65
N PRO A 446 4.03 -29.62 -3.26
CA PRO A 446 2.65 -29.86 -2.84
C PRO A 446 1.87 -30.65 -3.90
N GLU A 447 1.05 -31.62 -3.47
CA GLU A 447 0.27 -32.52 -4.33
C GLU A 447 -0.54 -31.77 -5.40
N LYS A 448 -1.12 -30.62 -5.02
CA LYS A 448 -1.89 -29.73 -5.92
C LYS A 448 -1.08 -29.16 -7.10
N LEU A 449 0.26 -29.10 -6.99
CA LEU A 449 1.16 -28.55 -8.00
C LEU A 449 1.87 -29.63 -8.82
N GLN A 450 1.94 -30.87 -8.34
CA GLN A 450 2.61 -31.98 -9.03
C GLN A 450 2.04 -32.23 -10.43
N GLY A 451 0.72 -32.06 -10.59
CA GLY A 451 0.06 -32.20 -11.89
C GLY A 451 0.49 -31.16 -12.93
N GLU A 452 0.94 -29.97 -12.52
CA GLU A 452 1.47 -28.95 -13.44
C GLU A 452 2.84 -29.35 -13.96
N LEU A 453 3.76 -29.77 -13.08
CA LEU A 453 5.09 -30.26 -13.47
C LEU A 453 4.98 -31.47 -14.42
N LYS A 454 4.07 -32.40 -14.10
CA LYS A 454 3.85 -33.60 -14.92
C LYS A 454 3.46 -33.27 -16.36
N LYS A 455 2.58 -32.28 -16.56
CA LYS A 455 2.18 -31.85 -17.92
C LYS A 455 3.37 -31.31 -18.73
N GLU A 456 4.26 -30.56 -18.08
CA GLU A 456 5.44 -30.01 -18.75
C GLU A 456 6.44 -31.13 -19.11
N ILE A 457 6.65 -32.09 -18.20
CA ILE A 457 7.45 -33.29 -18.43
C ILE A 457 6.88 -34.11 -19.60
N GLU A 458 5.56 -34.36 -19.61
CA GLU A 458 4.88 -35.07 -20.70
C GLU A 458 5.07 -34.36 -22.06
N SER A 459 4.95 -33.03 -22.08
CA SER A 459 5.17 -32.22 -23.29
C SER A 459 6.60 -32.38 -23.83
N LEU A 460 7.61 -32.31 -22.96
CA LEU A 460 9.02 -32.46 -23.36
C LEU A 460 9.35 -33.90 -23.77
N ASN A 461 8.84 -34.89 -23.05
CA ASN A 461 8.97 -36.30 -23.41
C ASN A 461 8.45 -36.59 -24.81
N GLU A 462 7.29 -36.02 -25.17
CA GLU A 462 6.72 -36.20 -26.50
C GLU A 462 7.61 -35.57 -27.58
N LYS A 463 8.15 -34.37 -27.34
CA LYS A 463 9.11 -33.73 -28.26
C LYS A 463 10.37 -34.58 -28.44
N ILE A 464 10.96 -35.08 -27.36
CA ILE A 464 12.15 -35.97 -27.39
C ILE A 464 11.87 -37.22 -28.22
N ARG A 465 10.73 -37.88 -27.96
CA ARG A 465 10.33 -39.10 -28.68
C ARG A 465 10.13 -38.84 -30.17
N GLN A 466 9.53 -37.70 -30.51
CA GLN A 466 9.30 -37.33 -31.90
C GLN A 466 10.61 -37.05 -32.67
N GLU A 467 11.56 -36.34 -32.05
CA GLU A 467 12.88 -36.12 -32.65
C GLU A 467 13.67 -37.43 -32.81
N PHE A 468 13.61 -38.32 -31.80
CA PHE A 468 14.27 -39.62 -31.87
C PHE A 468 13.63 -40.57 -32.88
N LYS A 469 12.30 -40.54 -33.03
CA LYS A 469 11.57 -41.30 -34.04
C LYS A 469 12.05 -40.97 -35.45
N THR A 470 12.30 -39.71 -35.75
CA THR A 470 12.85 -39.27 -37.04
C THR A 470 14.22 -39.93 -37.32
N LYS A 471 15.07 -40.07 -36.29
CA LYS A 471 16.37 -40.76 -36.40
C LYS A 471 16.22 -42.27 -36.55
N LEU A 472 15.22 -42.89 -35.91
CA LEU A 472 14.89 -44.31 -36.09
C LEU A 472 14.48 -44.62 -37.52
N GLU A 473 13.68 -43.76 -38.15
CA GLU A 473 13.27 -43.92 -39.55
C GLU A 473 14.49 -43.89 -40.50
N ALA A 474 15.42 -42.95 -40.29
CA ALA A 474 16.66 -42.89 -41.06
C ALA A 474 17.52 -44.14 -40.85
N ARG A 475 17.63 -44.65 -39.61
CA ARG A 475 18.37 -45.90 -39.31
C ARG A 475 17.73 -47.12 -39.95
N ALA A 476 16.40 -47.17 -40.04
CA ALA A 476 15.69 -48.25 -40.72
C ALA A 476 16.05 -48.29 -42.21
N MET A 477 16.16 -47.13 -42.87
CA MET A 477 16.64 -47.04 -44.25
C MET A 477 18.10 -47.54 -44.38
N VAL A 478 18.98 -47.15 -43.46
CA VAL A 478 20.36 -47.67 -43.40
C VAL A 478 20.41 -49.19 -43.22
N SER A 479 19.53 -49.77 -42.39
CA SER A 479 19.46 -51.23 -42.20
C SER A 479 19.02 -51.98 -43.46
N LYS A 480 18.13 -51.38 -44.26
CA LYS A 480 17.77 -51.92 -45.58
C LYS A 480 18.93 -51.86 -46.57
N ILE A 481 19.72 -50.77 -46.54
CA ILE A 481 20.96 -50.65 -47.33
C ILE A 481 21.97 -51.73 -46.94
N GLU A 482 22.16 -51.94 -45.63
CA GLU A 482 23.03 -53.00 -45.08
C GLU A 482 22.61 -54.39 -45.56
N THR A 483 21.31 -54.68 -45.49
CA THR A 483 20.75 -55.96 -45.94
C THR A 483 20.95 -56.16 -47.44
N ALA A 484 20.69 -55.12 -48.25
CA ALA A 484 20.89 -55.15 -49.69
C ALA A 484 22.37 -55.39 -50.07
N ALA A 485 23.29 -54.68 -49.41
CA ALA A 485 24.73 -54.85 -49.61
C ALA A 485 25.20 -56.27 -49.25
N THR A 486 24.71 -56.81 -48.13
CA THR A 486 25.01 -58.17 -47.69
C THR A 486 24.50 -59.22 -48.68
N LYS A 487 23.23 -59.12 -49.12
CA LYS A 487 22.63 -60.03 -50.10
C LYS A 487 23.37 -59.97 -51.45
N TYR A 488 23.71 -58.76 -51.91
CA TYR A 488 24.47 -58.56 -53.14
C TYR A 488 25.89 -59.15 -53.06
N LEU A 489 26.62 -58.92 -51.95
CA LEU A 489 27.96 -59.48 -51.74
C LEU A 489 27.92 -61.00 -51.70
N SER A 490 26.98 -61.58 -50.96
CA SER A 490 26.80 -63.03 -50.89
C SER A 490 26.57 -63.65 -52.28
N TRP A 491 25.63 -63.08 -53.04
CA TRP A 491 25.36 -63.54 -54.40
C TRP A 491 26.57 -63.37 -55.34
N SER A 492 27.19 -62.20 -55.35
CA SER A 492 28.28 -61.87 -56.29
C SER A 492 29.58 -62.62 -55.99
N ASN A 493 29.84 -63.00 -54.73
CA ASN A 493 30.97 -63.86 -54.37
C ASN A 493 30.81 -65.29 -54.89
N GLN A 494 29.57 -65.77 -55.01
CA GLN A 494 29.27 -67.13 -55.49
C GLN A 494 29.10 -67.21 -57.01
N ASN A 495 28.57 -66.15 -57.64
CA ASN A 495 28.06 -66.22 -59.02
C ASN A 495 28.80 -65.31 -60.01
N ALA A 496 29.62 -64.37 -59.54
CA ALA A 496 30.36 -63.43 -60.38
C ALA A 496 31.88 -63.66 -60.30
N THR A 497 32.31 -64.92 -60.43
CA THR A 497 33.73 -65.35 -60.48
C THR A 497 34.09 -65.83 -61.88
N GLY A 498 34.93 -65.10 -62.61
CA GLY A 498 35.42 -65.45 -63.96
C GLY A 498 36.87 -65.97 -63.97
N TRP A 499 37.27 -66.65 -65.06
CA TRP A 499 38.62 -67.17 -65.29
C TRP A 499 39.61 -66.08 -65.75
N ARG A 500 40.89 -66.27 -65.41
CA ARG A 500 42.01 -65.32 -65.19
C ARG A 500 42.38 -64.26 -66.26
N LEU A 501 41.63 -64.00 -67.33
CA LEU A 501 42.00 -63.02 -68.37
C LEU A 501 40.97 -61.89 -68.62
N SER A 502 39.84 -61.86 -67.89
CA SER A 502 38.81 -60.81 -67.96
C SER A 502 38.64 -60.03 -66.64
N ASN A 503 39.74 -59.87 -65.88
CA ASN A 503 39.77 -59.30 -64.53
C ASN A 503 39.30 -57.84 -64.38
N LEU A 504 38.72 -57.23 -65.41
CA LEU A 504 38.25 -55.85 -65.37
C LEU A 504 36.73 -55.62 -65.51
N SER A 505 35.87 -56.62 -65.77
CA SER A 505 34.54 -56.24 -66.32
C SER A 505 33.28 -56.98 -65.89
N TYR A 506 33.27 -57.85 -64.87
CA TYR A 506 31.97 -58.29 -64.29
C TYR A 506 32.02 -58.43 -62.76
N GLY A 507 31.46 -57.43 -62.06
CA GLY A 507 31.07 -57.52 -60.65
C GLY A 507 32.10 -57.08 -59.58
N SER A 508 33.38 -56.90 -59.92
CA SER A 508 34.43 -56.47 -58.96
C SER A 508 34.15 -55.10 -58.34
N TYR A 509 33.83 -54.10 -59.18
CA TYR A 509 33.47 -52.76 -58.74
C TYR A 509 32.23 -52.77 -57.82
N GLY A 510 31.20 -53.55 -58.15
CA GLY A 510 30.00 -53.65 -57.32
C GLY A 510 30.29 -54.27 -55.94
N ARG A 511 31.16 -55.27 -55.86
CA ARG A 511 31.60 -55.87 -54.58
C ARG A 511 32.34 -54.86 -53.72
N GLU A 512 33.26 -54.13 -54.30
CA GLU A 512 34.01 -53.07 -53.60
C GLU A 512 33.06 -51.99 -53.04
N GLN A 513 32.09 -51.54 -53.84
CA GLN A 513 31.11 -50.55 -53.41
C GLN A 513 30.17 -51.09 -52.30
N ALA A 514 29.71 -52.34 -52.41
CA ALA A 514 28.88 -52.94 -51.37
C ALA A 514 29.66 -53.17 -50.07
N GLN A 515 30.93 -53.58 -50.15
CA GLN A 515 31.79 -53.71 -48.97
C GLN A 515 32.06 -52.35 -48.32
N LYS A 516 32.32 -51.31 -49.12
CA LYS A 516 32.47 -49.93 -48.64
C LYS A 516 31.23 -49.45 -47.86
N LEU A 517 30.02 -49.77 -48.32
CA LEU A 517 28.78 -49.47 -47.58
C LEU A 517 28.73 -50.20 -46.25
N LEU A 518 29.03 -51.49 -46.22
CA LEU A 518 29.05 -52.27 -44.98
C LEU A 518 30.08 -51.73 -43.98
N ASP A 519 31.27 -51.35 -44.45
CA ASP A 519 32.33 -50.79 -43.60
C ASP A 519 31.91 -49.44 -43.00
N LEU A 520 31.26 -48.58 -43.79
CA LEU A 520 30.69 -47.31 -43.30
C LEU A 520 29.57 -47.54 -42.27
N ILE A 521 28.69 -48.50 -42.51
CA ILE A 521 27.56 -48.81 -41.61
C ILE A 521 28.05 -49.45 -40.30
N LYS A 522 29.08 -50.29 -40.36
CA LYS A 522 29.69 -50.93 -39.20
C LYS A 522 30.37 -49.92 -38.27
N ASN A 523 30.88 -48.82 -38.81
CA ASN A 523 31.35 -47.72 -38.00
C ASN A 523 30.16 -46.88 -37.51
N GLU A 524 29.74 -47.11 -36.26
CA GLU A 524 28.58 -46.45 -35.65
C GLU A 524 28.71 -44.92 -35.50
N ASP A 525 29.92 -44.37 -35.64
CA ASP A 525 30.18 -42.93 -35.61
C ASP A 525 30.05 -42.28 -37.00
N THR A 526 29.84 -43.07 -38.05
CA THR A 526 29.63 -42.54 -39.40
C THR A 526 28.33 -41.73 -39.45
N PRO A 527 28.36 -40.49 -39.98
CA PRO A 527 27.14 -39.70 -40.13
C PRO A 527 26.12 -40.38 -41.05
N THR A 528 24.84 -40.40 -40.64
CA THR A 528 23.77 -41.07 -41.39
C THR A 528 23.66 -40.52 -42.81
N ALA A 529 23.76 -39.19 -42.98
CA ALA A 529 23.77 -38.53 -44.28
C ALA A 529 24.89 -39.05 -45.20
N ASN A 530 26.08 -39.33 -44.66
CA ASN A 530 27.19 -39.85 -45.46
C ASN A 530 26.91 -41.27 -45.96
N ILE A 531 26.29 -42.12 -45.15
CA ILE A 531 25.89 -43.48 -45.55
C ILE A 531 24.85 -43.40 -46.67
N LEU A 532 23.83 -42.54 -46.51
CA LEU A 532 22.78 -42.34 -47.51
C LEU A 532 23.33 -41.77 -48.82
N LYS A 533 24.26 -40.81 -48.75
CA LYS A 533 24.93 -40.23 -49.91
C LYS A 533 25.76 -41.26 -50.67
N VAL A 534 26.58 -42.05 -49.96
CA VAL A 534 27.36 -43.12 -50.59
C VAL A 534 26.43 -44.17 -51.21
N ALA A 535 25.31 -44.52 -50.56
CA ALA A 535 24.33 -45.42 -51.14
C ALA A 535 23.71 -44.84 -52.43
N ASN A 536 23.38 -43.54 -52.43
CA ASN A 536 22.85 -42.85 -53.61
C ASN A 536 23.87 -42.81 -54.76
N ASP A 537 25.14 -42.53 -54.48
CA ASP A 537 26.24 -42.53 -55.47
C ASP A 537 26.44 -43.93 -56.07
N ILE A 538 26.34 -44.97 -55.25
CA ILE A 538 26.43 -46.36 -55.70
C ILE A 538 25.22 -46.72 -56.56
N VAL A 539 24.01 -46.31 -56.19
CA VAL A 539 22.84 -46.48 -57.06
C VAL A 539 23.10 -45.79 -58.40
N ASN A 540 23.57 -44.55 -58.40
CA ASN A 540 23.86 -43.77 -59.62
C ASN A 540 24.86 -44.47 -60.55
N THR A 541 25.94 -45.02 -60.00
CA THR A 541 26.99 -45.70 -60.78
C THR A 541 26.69 -47.17 -61.08
N SER A 542 25.70 -47.77 -60.41
CA SER A 542 25.32 -49.17 -60.64
C SER A 542 24.57 -49.37 -61.98
N GLY A 543 24.86 -50.51 -62.64
CA GLY A 543 24.17 -50.92 -63.87
C GLY A 543 22.73 -51.40 -63.62
N THR A 544 22.00 -51.73 -64.69
CA THR A 544 20.59 -52.16 -64.62
C THR A 544 20.38 -53.67 -64.83
N ASN A 545 21.46 -54.45 -64.81
CA ASN A 545 21.44 -55.89 -65.07
C ASN A 545 20.64 -56.65 -64.00
N LYS A 546 20.25 -57.90 -64.29
CA LYS A 546 19.35 -58.69 -63.43
C LYS A 546 19.78 -58.87 -61.98
N ASN A 547 21.07 -58.71 -61.71
CA ASN A 547 21.65 -58.83 -60.39
C ASN A 547 22.52 -57.60 -60.04
N SER A 548 22.09 -56.38 -60.41
CA SER A 548 22.78 -55.16 -59.98
C SER A 548 22.43 -54.78 -58.55
N PHE A 549 23.36 -54.12 -57.84
CA PHE A 549 23.14 -53.66 -56.46
C PHE A 549 21.87 -52.81 -56.30
N SER A 550 21.58 -51.91 -57.25
CA SER A 550 20.36 -51.09 -57.23
C SER A 550 19.08 -51.92 -57.12
N ARG A 551 19.03 -53.13 -57.70
CA ARG A 551 17.87 -54.02 -57.58
C ARG A 551 17.76 -54.65 -56.22
N TYR A 552 18.89 -55.11 -55.65
CA TYR A 552 18.90 -55.59 -54.26
C TYR A 552 18.43 -54.50 -53.30
N LEU A 553 18.88 -53.25 -53.51
CA LEU A 553 18.44 -52.13 -52.68
C LEU A 553 16.95 -51.80 -52.88
N TYR A 554 16.46 -51.82 -54.13
CA TYR A 554 15.04 -51.64 -54.41
C TYR A 554 14.18 -52.72 -53.76
N ASP A 555 14.59 -53.99 -53.85
CA ASP A 555 13.89 -55.13 -53.28
C ASP A 555 13.75 -54.98 -51.76
N GLU A 556 14.81 -54.55 -51.05
CA GLU A 556 14.73 -54.27 -49.61
C GLU A 556 13.91 -53.02 -49.28
N LEU A 557 14.04 -51.93 -50.06
CA LEU A 557 13.33 -50.69 -49.79
C LEU A 557 11.83 -50.81 -50.02
N LYS A 558 11.41 -51.45 -51.13
CA LYS A 558 10.01 -51.57 -51.54
C LYS A 558 9.36 -52.90 -51.19
N SER A 559 10.12 -53.84 -50.63
CA SER A 559 9.65 -55.21 -50.36
C SER A 559 9.08 -55.88 -51.62
N GLN A 560 9.79 -55.69 -52.74
CA GLN A 560 9.48 -56.27 -54.04
C GLN A 560 10.62 -57.23 -54.46
N GLN A 561 10.42 -58.01 -55.52
CA GLN A 561 11.45 -58.93 -56.01
C GLN A 561 11.74 -58.68 -57.49
N LEU A 562 12.69 -57.79 -57.78
CA LEU A 562 13.21 -57.45 -59.11
C LEU A 562 14.52 -58.17 -59.45
N VAL A 563 15.26 -58.64 -58.46
CA VAL A 563 16.46 -59.45 -58.69
C VAL A 563 16.11 -60.70 -59.51
N GLY A 564 16.93 -61.00 -60.53
CA GLY A 564 16.76 -62.16 -61.41
C GLY A 564 15.82 -61.99 -62.61
N GLN A 565 15.06 -60.89 -62.70
CA GLN A 565 14.12 -60.67 -63.82
C GLN A 565 14.81 -60.07 -65.07
N ASP A 566 14.61 -60.68 -66.25
CA ASP A 566 15.35 -60.37 -67.50
C ASP A 566 14.78 -59.17 -68.32
N THR A 567 13.57 -58.66 -68.06
CA THR A 567 12.87 -57.73 -68.98
C THR A 567 12.34 -56.45 -68.32
N LEU A 568 13.04 -55.31 -68.45
CA LEU A 568 12.46 -54.00 -68.04
C LEU A 568 13.01 -52.76 -68.82
N LYS A 569 13.33 -52.77 -70.12
CA LYS A 569 13.85 -51.55 -70.83
C LYS A 569 13.02 -50.27 -70.55
N GLU A 570 11.70 -50.45 -70.52
CA GLU A 570 10.63 -49.74 -69.79
C GLU A 570 10.86 -49.24 -68.35
N LYS A 571 10.68 -50.20 -67.43
CA LYS A 571 10.63 -50.04 -65.97
C LYS A 571 12.02 -49.83 -65.33
N PHE A 572 13.12 -50.00 -66.09
CA PHE A 572 14.51 -49.91 -65.61
C PHE A 572 14.96 -48.50 -65.23
N LYS A 573 14.48 -47.45 -65.91
CA LYS A 573 14.80 -46.06 -65.54
C LYS A 573 13.95 -45.58 -64.36
N ASN A 574 12.70 -46.02 -64.26
CA ASN A 574 11.76 -45.53 -63.24
C ASN A 574 12.18 -45.92 -61.82
N TYR A 575 12.51 -47.19 -61.56
CA TYR A 575 12.84 -47.63 -60.20
C TYR A 575 14.16 -47.02 -59.68
N LYS A 576 15.14 -46.80 -60.57
CA LYS A 576 16.43 -46.20 -60.21
C LYS A 576 16.28 -44.71 -59.88
N THR A 577 15.50 -43.98 -60.69
CA THR A 577 15.14 -42.58 -60.40
C THR A 577 14.35 -42.47 -59.09
N GLU A 578 13.44 -43.42 -58.83
CA GLU A 578 12.68 -43.49 -57.58
C GLU A 578 13.59 -43.71 -56.36
N LEU A 579 14.51 -44.68 -56.42
CA LEU A 579 15.53 -44.91 -55.39
C LEU A 579 16.39 -43.69 -55.13
N GLN A 580 16.86 -43.04 -56.21
CA GLN A 580 17.68 -41.84 -56.11
C GLN A 580 16.90 -40.69 -55.47
N THR A 581 15.61 -40.55 -55.80
CA THR A 581 14.75 -39.53 -55.22
C THR A 581 14.57 -39.78 -53.72
N GLU A 582 14.26 -41.02 -53.31
CA GLU A 582 14.05 -41.40 -51.91
C GLU A 582 15.33 -41.24 -51.06
N LEU A 583 16.47 -41.75 -51.54
CA LEU A 583 17.76 -41.60 -50.86
C LEU A 583 18.20 -40.14 -50.77
N ASN A 584 18.02 -39.37 -51.85
CA ASN A 584 18.38 -37.95 -51.85
C ASN A 584 17.46 -37.12 -50.93
N GLN A 585 16.17 -37.42 -50.88
CA GLN A 585 15.24 -36.78 -49.94
C GLN A 585 15.64 -37.03 -48.49
N GLU A 586 15.95 -38.27 -48.12
CA GLU A 586 16.36 -38.59 -46.75
C GLU A 586 17.76 -38.04 -46.44
N THR A 587 18.67 -38.01 -47.42
CA THR A 587 20.00 -37.36 -47.29
C THR A 587 19.85 -35.87 -46.99
N LEU A 588 19.07 -35.14 -47.81
CA LEU A 588 18.85 -33.70 -47.63
C LEU A 588 18.14 -33.40 -46.30
N LYS A 589 17.25 -34.28 -45.85
CA LYS A 589 16.59 -34.19 -44.55
C LYS A 589 17.62 -34.32 -43.41
N GLU A 590 18.49 -35.32 -43.46
CA GLU A 590 19.55 -35.50 -42.44
C GLU A 590 20.61 -34.40 -42.48
N GLU A 591 21.02 -33.91 -43.66
CA GLU A 591 21.94 -32.78 -43.81
C GLU A 591 21.36 -31.50 -43.20
N ARG A 592 20.08 -31.20 -43.46
CA ARG A 592 19.38 -30.05 -42.86
C ARG A 592 19.29 -30.18 -41.34
N ASN A 593 18.92 -31.35 -40.85
CA ASN A 593 18.75 -31.60 -39.41
C ASN A 593 20.08 -31.46 -38.64
N THR A 594 21.19 -31.85 -39.26
CA THR A 594 22.53 -31.87 -38.62
C THR A 594 23.37 -30.62 -38.90
N GLY A 595 22.89 -29.70 -39.73
CA GLY A 595 23.64 -28.52 -40.17
C GLY A 595 24.87 -28.87 -41.01
N MET A 596 24.98 -30.09 -41.53
CA MET A 596 26.05 -30.47 -42.46
C MET A 596 25.78 -29.78 -43.81
N ARG A 597 26.55 -28.74 -44.12
CA ARG A 597 26.70 -28.23 -45.49
C ARG A 597 27.92 -28.90 -46.11
N PHE A 598 27.71 -29.63 -47.20
CA PHE A 598 28.77 -30.03 -48.12
C PHE A 598 28.54 -29.38 -49.47
#